data_AF-A0A437NZ25-F1
#
_entry.id   AF-A0A437NZ25-F1
#
_cell.length_a   1.000
_cell.length_b   1.000
_cell.length_c   1.000
_cell.angle_alpha   90.00
_cell.angle_beta   90.00
_cell.angle_gamma   90.00
#
_symmetry.space_group_name_H-M   'P 1'
#
loop_
_entity.id
_entity.type
_entity.pdbx_description
1 polymer ?
#
loop_
_entity_poly.entity_id
_entity_poly.type
_entity_poly.pdbx_seq_one_letter_code
_entity_poly.pdbx_strand_id
1 'polypeptide(L)'
;SGHDRNRAVPPPPPGGGAPPAIVPVALPGAGAVGPATTAAAAPRDAGAVAGTYTLDRFLEKDVCRLSLANGAVQVLEGCRDGGLATFDPASWRYEAGRLTLVARRGHSVELIPLGDGRWRRDPEIGTTFVLRRVTP
;
A
#
# COMPACT_ATOMS: atom_id res chain seq x y z
N SER A 1 -10.94 63.89 -44.59
CA SER A 1 -10.82 62.60 -43.88
C SER A 1 -12.05 62.37 -43.04
N GLY A 2 -12.94 61.50 -43.52
CA GLY A 2 -14.14 61.07 -42.83
C GLY A 2 -14.63 59.79 -43.50
N HIS A 3 -14.40 58.64 -42.86
CA HIS A 3 -14.93 57.35 -43.29
C HIS A 3 -16.00 56.95 -42.28
N ASP A 4 -17.26 57.11 -42.67
CA ASP A 4 -18.42 56.48 -42.04
C ASP A 4 -19.08 55.56 -43.08
N ARG A 5 -19.74 54.52 -42.58
CA ARG A 5 -20.76 53.68 -43.24
C ARG A 5 -20.29 52.51 -44.10
N ASN A 6 -20.12 51.37 -43.43
CA ASN A 6 -20.80 50.17 -43.95
C ASN A 6 -21.23 49.24 -42.81
N ARG A 7 -22.46 49.46 -42.31
CA ARG A 7 -23.13 48.57 -41.36
C ARG A 7 -24.11 47.71 -42.16
N ALA A 8 -23.64 46.55 -42.61
CA ALA A 8 -24.50 45.53 -43.20
C ALA A 8 -25.05 44.63 -42.08
N VAL A 9 -26.36 44.67 -41.87
CA VAL A 9 -27.11 43.71 -41.05
C VAL A 9 -27.79 42.71 -41.98
N PRO A 10 -27.49 41.40 -41.88
CA PRO A 10 -28.33 40.36 -42.48
C PRO A 10 -29.44 39.88 -41.53
N PRO A 11 -30.58 39.37 -42.07
CA PRO A 11 -31.81 39.04 -41.34
C PRO A 11 -31.75 37.71 -40.57
N PRO A 12 -32.67 37.46 -39.60
CA PRO A 12 -32.73 36.21 -38.86
C PRO A 12 -33.38 35.06 -39.65
N PRO A 13 -32.96 33.80 -39.47
CA PRO A 13 -33.63 32.61 -40.01
C PRO A 13 -34.87 32.19 -39.17
N PRO A 14 -35.87 31.52 -39.77
CA PRO A 14 -37.02 31.00 -39.05
C PRO A 14 -36.79 29.59 -38.47
N GLY A 15 -37.37 29.38 -37.29
CA GLY A 15 -38.01 28.17 -36.76
C GLY A 15 -37.49 26.75 -37.04
N GLY A 16 -37.32 25.99 -35.96
CA GLY A 16 -37.70 24.57 -35.93
C GLY A 16 -36.59 23.58 -35.58
N GLY A 17 -36.78 22.84 -34.48
CA GLY A 17 -36.03 21.61 -34.20
C GLY A 17 -35.64 21.48 -32.73
N ALA A 18 -36.34 20.59 -32.01
CA ALA A 18 -36.03 20.18 -30.64
C ALA A 18 -34.58 19.64 -30.49
N PRO A 19 -33.96 19.72 -29.31
CA PRO A 19 -32.64 19.14 -29.11
C PRO A 19 -32.71 17.61 -29.20
N PRO A 20 -31.87 16.94 -30.03
CA PRO A 20 -31.67 15.51 -29.88
C PRO A 20 -30.87 15.23 -28.61
N ALA A 21 -31.33 14.24 -27.85
CA ALA A 21 -30.64 13.71 -26.69
C ALA A 21 -29.29 13.09 -27.09
N ILE A 22 -28.23 13.61 -26.46
CA ILE A 22 -26.97 13.00 -26.01
C ILE A 22 -26.72 11.53 -26.40
N VAL A 23 -25.55 11.25 -26.99
CA VAL A 23 -24.77 10.03 -26.69
C VAL A 23 -23.28 10.39 -26.54
N PRO A 24 -22.66 10.26 -25.36
CA PRO A 24 -21.22 10.35 -25.25
C PRO A 24 -20.62 9.04 -25.80
N VAL A 25 -19.73 9.16 -26.78
CA VAL A 25 -18.93 8.03 -27.26
C VAL A 25 -17.91 7.68 -26.17
N ALA A 26 -18.08 6.51 -25.55
CA ALA A 26 -17.10 5.98 -24.62
C ALA A 26 -15.92 5.41 -25.40
N LEU A 27 -14.74 6.01 -25.25
CA LEU A 27 -13.47 5.41 -25.66
C LEU A 27 -13.18 4.19 -24.77
N PRO A 28 -13.00 2.97 -25.32
CA PRO A 28 -12.47 1.86 -24.54
C PRO A 28 -10.96 2.03 -24.38
N GLY A 29 -10.58 2.92 -23.46
CA GLY A 29 -9.23 2.95 -22.91
C GLY A 29 -9.07 1.80 -21.92
N ALA A 30 -8.96 0.57 -22.43
CA ALA A 30 -8.53 -0.59 -21.66
C ALA A 30 -7.01 -0.48 -21.40
N GLY A 31 -6.62 0.51 -20.60
CA GLY A 31 -5.39 0.43 -19.84
C GLY A 31 -5.64 -0.60 -18.75
N ALA A 32 -5.00 -1.76 -18.88
CA ALA A 32 -4.95 -2.75 -17.82
C ALA A 32 -4.45 -2.06 -16.54
N VAL A 33 -5.38 -1.69 -15.66
CA VAL A 33 -5.08 -1.53 -14.26
C VAL A 33 -4.70 -2.94 -13.80
N GLY A 34 -3.39 -3.18 -13.69
CA GLY A 34 -2.89 -4.30 -12.90
C GLY A 34 -3.62 -4.29 -11.55
N PRO A 35 -3.81 -5.44 -10.90
CA PRO A 35 -4.65 -5.52 -9.71
C PRO A 35 -4.22 -4.41 -8.76
N ALA A 36 -5.08 -3.42 -8.58
CA ALA A 36 -4.97 -2.50 -7.47
C ALA A 36 -4.91 -3.45 -6.28
N THR A 37 -3.73 -3.58 -5.69
CA THR A 37 -3.59 -4.28 -4.43
C THR A 37 -4.47 -3.47 -3.51
N THR A 38 -5.70 -3.94 -3.30
CA THR A 38 -6.59 -3.41 -2.28
C THR A 38 -5.73 -3.38 -1.04
N ALA A 39 -5.31 -2.17 -0.63
CA ALA A 39 -4.44 -1.99 0.52
C ALA A 39 -5.12 -2.74 1.64
N ALA A 40 -4.54 -3.89 2.00
CA ALA A 40 -5.26 -4.79 2.84
C ALA A 40 -5.43 -4.11 4.19
N ALA A 41 -6.62 -4.26 4.77
CA ALA A 41 -6.99 -3.51 5.95
C ALA A 41 -5.92 -3.65 7.03
N ALA A 42 -5.30 -2.53 7.39
CA ALA A 42 -4.34 -2.50 8.48
C ALA A 42 -5.07 -2.89 9.77
N PRO A 43 -4.42 -3.61 10.70
CA PRO A 43 -4.99 -3.91 12.01
C PRO A 43 -5.48 -2.65 12.74
N ARG A 44 -6.55 -2.77 13.52
CA ARG A 44 -7.17 -1.60 14.18
C ARG A 44 -6.28 -1.01 15.28
N ASP A 45 -5.52 -1.85 15.96
CA ASP A 45 -4.76 -1.50 17.15
C ASP A 45 -3.56 -2.43 17.35
N ALA A 46 -2.63 -2.04 18.22
CA ALA A 46 -1.44 -2.83 18.52
C ALA A 46 -1.78 -4.21 19.11
N GLY A 47 -2.88 -4.34 19.86
CA GLY A 47 -3.33 -5.63 20.38
C GLY A 47 -3.64 -6.63 19.26
N ALA A 48 -4.23 -6.15 18.16
CA ALA A 48 -4.46 -6.94 16.96
C ALA A 48 -3.16 -7.33 16.20
N VAL A 49 -2.04 -6.66 16.44
CA VAL A 49 -0.72 -6.97 15.87
C VAL A 49 0.10 -7.91 16.76
N ALA A 50 -0.20 -7.99 18.06
CA ALA A 50 0.51 -8.91 18.95
C ALA A 50 0.25 -10.39 18.56
N GLY A 51 1.28 -11.22 18.54
CA GLY A 51 1.16 -12.64 18.20
C GLY A 51 2.45 -13.26 17.69
N THR A 52 2.35 -14.49 17.20
CA THR A 52 3.47 -15.23 16.61
C THR A 52 3.51 -14.98 15.10
N TYR A 53 4.70 -14.71 14.59
CA TYR A 53 4.97 -14.43 13.19
C TYR A 53 6.07 -15.34 12.70
N THR A 54 5.97 -15.74 11.43
CA THR A 54 7.07 -16.38 10.74
C THR A 54 7.56 -15.49 9.61
N LEU A 55 8.86 -15.51 9.41
CA LEU A 55 9.55 -14.74 8.39
C LEU A 55 9.69 -15.63 7.16
N ASP A 56 9.20 -15.12 6.03
CA ASP A 56 9.34 -15.71 4.72
C ASP A 56 10.30 -14.85 3.86
N ARG A 57 11.17 -15.50 3.09
CA ARG A 57 12.16 -14.93 2.17
C ARG A 57 11.95 -15.50 0.78
N PHE A 58 11.44 -14.70 -0.16
CA PHE A 58 11.24 -15.12 -1.57
C PHE A 58 10.59 -16.52 -1.68
N LEU A 59 11.39 -17.60 -1.85
CA LEU A 59 10.94 -19.00 -1.92
C LEU A 59 11.00 -19.75 -0.57
N GLU A 60 11.83 -19.31 0.37
CA GLU A 60 12.00 -19.94 1.67
C GLU A 60 10.95 -19.41 2.65
N LYS A 61 10.16 -20.31 3.21
CA LYS A 61 9.11 -19.97 4.18
C LYS A 61 9.49 -20.46 5.56
N ASP A 62 8.99 -19.78 6.60
CA ASP A 62 9.23 -20.14 7.99
C ASP A 62 10.73 -20.15 8.38
N VAL A 63 11.55 -19.31 7.75
CA VAL A 63 13.01 -19.31 8.01
C VAL A 63 13.35 -18.77 9.40
N CYS A 64 12.44 -18.03 10.02
CA CYS A 64 12.59 -17.54 11.38
C CYS A 64 11.23 -17.32 12.00
N ARG A 65 11.13 -17.48 13.33
CA ARG A 65 9.88 -17.23 14.06
C ARG A 65 10.09 -16.15 15.11
N LEU A 66 9.11 -15.28 15.23
CA LEU A 66 9.12 -14.12 16.11
C LEU A 66 7.84 -14.12 16.95
N SER A 67 7.94 -13.70 18.19
CA SER A 67 6.79 -13.36 19.02
C SER A 67 6.78 -11.85 19.26
N LEU A 68 5.66 -11.21 18.95
CA LEU A 68 5.40 -9.80 19.22
C LEU A 68 4.41 -9.72 20.38
N ALA A 69 4.85 -9.21 21.53
CA ALA A 69 4.01 -9.09 22.72
C ALA A 69 4.41 -7.87 23.55
N ASN A 70 3.45 -7.11 24.06
CA ASN A 70 3.67 -5.97 24.96
C ASN A 70 4.74 -4.96 24.46
N GLY A 71 4.79 -4.71 23.14
CA GLY A 71 5.81 -3.84 22.52
C GLY A 71 7.22 -4.43 22.43
N ALA A 72 7.45 -5.65 22.91
CA ALA A 72 8.69 -6.38 22.78
C ALA A 72 8.65 -7.41 21.64
N VAL A 73 9.79 -7.61 21.01
CA VAL A 73 10.00 -8.67 20.00
C VAL A 73 10.91 -9.73 20.61
N GLN A 74 10.51 -11.00 20.47
CA GLN A 74 11.33 -12.14 20.83
C GLN A 74 11.57 -12.99 19.59
N VAL A 75 12.84 -13.13 19.20
CA VAL A 75 13.24 -14.11 18.17
C VAL A 75 13.23 -15.49 18.82
N LEU A 76 12.44 -16.41 18.28
CA LEU A 76 12.38 -17.77 18.76
C LEU A 76 13.56 -18.59 18.22
N GLU A 77 13.87 -19.70 18.89
CA GLU A 77 15.00 -20.56 18.50
C GLU A 77 14.84 -21.12 17.08
N GLY A 78 15.97 -21.43 16.44
CA GLY A 78 15.99 -21.96 15.08
C GLY A 78 15.86 -20.91 13.97
N CYS A 79 16.07 -19.62 14.28
CA CYS A 79 16.13 -18.57 13.27
C CYS A 79 17.31 -18.80 12.30
N ARG A 80 16.98 -19.10 11.04
CA ARG A 80 17.94 -19.35 9.94
C ARG A 80 18.26 -18.09 9.14
N ASP A 81 17.48 -17.02 9.34
CA ASP A 81 17.67 -15.75 8.63
C ASP A 81 18.79 -14.91 9.24
N GLY A 82 19.95 -14.88 8.58
CA GLY A 82 21.11 -14.10 9.04
C GLY A 82 20.86 -12.60 9.10
N GLY A 83 20.00 -12.07 8.22
CA GLY A 83 19.68 -10.64 8.19
C GLY A 83 18.87 -10.19 9.42
N LEU A 84 17.86 -10.96 9.81
CA LEU A 84 17.04 -10.69 10.98
C LEU A 84 17.81 -10.99 12.26
N ALA A 85 18.62 -12.06 12.29
CA ALA A 85 19.51 -12.34 13.42
C ALA A 85 20.53 -11.21 13.65
N THR A 86 21.06 -10.62 12.56
CA THR A 86 21.97 -9.45 12.65
C THR A 86 21.23 -8.18 13.05
N PHE A 87 20.01 -7.98 12.53
CA PHE A 87 19.15 -6.86 12.91
C PHE A 87 18.77 -6.93 14.40
N ASP A 88 18.59 -8.13 14.95
CA ASP A 88 18.27 -8.39 16.35
C ASP A 88 17.13 -7.49 16.88
N PRO A 89 15.88 -7.71 16.39
CA PRO A 89 14.74 -6.91 16.79
C PRO A 89 14.45 -7.11 18.27
N ALA A 90 14.32 -6.01 19.03
CA ALA A 90 14.03 -6.05 20.46
C ALA A 90 12.68 -5.44 20.83
N SER A 91 12.23 -4.44 20.08
CA SER A 91 10.93 -3.83 20.30
C SER A 91 10.20 -3.59 18.99
N TRP A 92 8.89 -3.40 19.10
CA TRP A 92 8.04 -3.07 17.98
C TRP A 92 7.05 -1.97 18.35
N ARG A 93 6.60 -1.25 17.33
CA ARG A 93 5.61 -0.19 17.45
C ARG A 93 4.61 -0.32 16.33
N TYR A 94 3.37 0.05 16.61
CA TYR A 94 2.33 0.09 15.60
C TYR A 94 1.68 1.47 15.60
N GLU A 95 1.89 2.22 14.53
CA GLU A 95 1.46 3.61 14.40
C GLU A 95 0.98 3.85 12.97
N ALA A 96 -0.14 4.57 12.82
CA ALA A 96 -0.69 4.97 11.52
C ALA A 96 -0.83 3.82 10.48
N GLY A 97 -1.17 2.60 10.93
CA GLY A 97 -1.34 1.45 10.03
C GLY A 97 -0.06 0.69 9.71
N ARG A 98 1.07 1.05 10.34
CA ARG A 98 2.40 0.54 10.01
C ARG A 98 3.05 -0.09 11.22
N LEU A 99 3.73 -1.21 10.99
CA LEU A 99 4.48 -1.91 12.02
C LEU A 99 5.95 -1.51 11.89
N THR A 100 6.53 -0.95 12.95
CA THR A 100 7.96 -0.66 13.01
C THR A 100 8.62 -1.66 13.91
N LEU A 101 9.66 -2.34 13.43
CA LEU A 101 10.56 -3.12 14.28
C LEU A 101 11.78 -2.28 14.60
N VAL A 102 12.22 -2.34 15.86
CA VAL A 102 13.38 -1.62 16.36
C VAL A 102 14.40 -2.64 16.86
N ALA A 103 15.58 -2.61 16.26
CA ALA A 103 16.76 -3.35 16.64
C ALA A 103 17.30 -2.90 17.99
N ARG A 104 17.99 -3.80 18.72
CA ARG A 104 18.77 -3.41 19.91
C ARG A 104 19.78 -2.32 19.63
N ARG A 105 20.35 -2.31 18.42
CA ARG A 105 21.32 -1.31 17.99
C ARG A 105 20.71 0.06 17.66
N GLY A 106 19.39 0.21 17.75
CA GLY A 106 18.67 1.45 17.46
C GLY A 106 18.25 1.63 16.00
N HIS A 107 18.55 0.67 15.11
CA HIS A 107 18.03 0.67 13.75
C HIS A 107 16.54 0.34 13.75
N SER A 108 15.77 0.97 12.88
CA SER A 108 14.35 0.67 12.69
C SER A 108 14.07 0.27 11.27
N VAL A 109 13.13 -0.66 11.10
CA VAL A 109 12.56 -0.98 9.78
C VAL A 109 11.06 -0.83 9.87
N GLU A 110 10.50 -0.20 8.86
CA GLU A 110 9.06 -0.07 8.71
C GLU A 110 8.53 -1.26 7.93
N LEU A 111 7.33 -1.70 8.29
CA LEU A 111 6.62 -2.75 7.62
C LEU A 111 5.21 -2.28 7.30
N ILE A 112 4.83 -2.51 6.05
CA ILE A 112 3.51 -2.19 5.53
C ILE A 112 2.63 -3.45 5.52
N PRO A 113 1.34 -3.32 5.83
CA PRO A 113 0.42 -4.44 5.80
C PRO A 113 0.20 -4.89 4.36
N LEU A 114 0.35 -6.19 4.11
CA LEU A 114 -0.04 -6.85 2.87
C LEU A 114 -1.41 -7.53 2.97
N GLY A 115 -1.95 -7.65 4.19
CA GLY A 115 -3.22 -8.33 4.45
C GLY A 115 -3.07 -9.71 5.01
N ASP A 116 -4.14 -10.19 5.64
CA ASP A 116 -4.20 -11.53 6.23
C ASP A 116 -3.08 -11.75 7.26
N GLY A 117 -2.75 -10.71 8.04
CA GLY A 117 -1.67 -10.75 9.03
C GLY A 117 -0.27 -10.80 8.41
N ARG A 118 -0.11 -10.45 7.13
CA ARG A 118 1.19 -10.33 6.47
C ARG A 118 1.70 -8.89 6.45
N TRP A 119 3.01 -8.75 6.58
CA TRP A 119 3.72 -7.49 6.61
C TRP A 119 4.96 -7.56 5.74
N ARG A 120 5.16 -6.59 4.86
CA ARG A 120 6.37 -6.49 4.03
C ARG A 120 7.25 -5.39 4.58
N ARG A 121 8.57 -5.60 4.59
CA ARG A 121 9.52 -4.52 4.85
C ARG A 121 9.36 -3.38 3.82
N ASP A 122 9.45 -2.14 4.28
CA ASP A 122 9.50 -0.93 3.47
C ASP A 122 10.59 0.02 4.00
N PRO A 123 11.46 0.59 3.15
CA PRO A 123 11.70 0.21 1.75
C PRO A 123 12.28 -1.22 1.62
N GLU A 124 12.04 -1.86 0.48
CA GLU A 124 12.60 -3.19 0.16
C GLU A 124 14.09 -3.09 -0.20
N ILE A 125 14.92 -2.78 0.78
CA ILE A 125 16.38 -2.64 0.61
C ILE A 125 17.07 -3.99 0.86
N GLY A 126 17.91 -4.40 -0.09
CA GLY A 126 18.63 -5.67 -0.05
C GLY A 126 17.68 -6.87 -0.20
N THR A 127 17.86 -7.91 0.60
CA THR A 127 16.94 -9.04 0.65
C THR A 127 15.64 -8.59 1.34
N THR A 128 14.53 -8.59 0.60
CA THR A 128 13.20 -8.35 1.17
C THR A 128 12.74 -9.52 2.05
N PHE A 129 11.88 -9.25 3.02
CA PHE A 129 11.19 -10.29 3.78
C PHE A 129 9.73 -9.93 3.98
N VAL A 130 8.93 -10.98 4.20
CA VAL A 130 7.54 -10.85 4.60
C VAL A 130 7.38 -11.55 5.95
N LEU A 131 6.85 -10.82 6.94
CA LEU A 131 6.32 -11.46 8.14
C LEU A 131 4.92 -11.94 7.85
N ARG A 132 4.58 -13.13 8.29
CA ARG A 132 3.25 -13.70 8.19
C ARG A 132 2.83 -14.17 9.57
N ARG A 133 1.68 -13.71 10.03
CA ARG A 133 1.12 -14.17 11.30
C ARG A 133 0.81 -15.66 11.21
N VAL A 134 1.13 -16.39 12.27
CA VAL A 134 0.76 -17.79 12.44
C VAL A 134 0.04 -17.94 13.77
N THR A 135 -1.04 -18.72 13.76
CA THR A 135 -1.65 -19.22 14.99
C THR A 135 -0.73 -20.30 15.57
N PRO A 136 -0.44 -20.28 16.88
CA PRO A 136 0.34 -21.33 17.54
C PRO A 136 -0.36 -22.69 17.47
#